data_AF-A0A7X0GWP1-F1
#
_entry.id   AF-A0A7X0GWP1-F1
#
_cell.length_a   1.000
_cell.length_b   1.000
_cell.length_c   1.000
_cell.angle_alpha   90.00
_cell.angle_beta   90.00
_cell.angle_gamma   90.00
#
_symmetry.space_group_name_H-M   'P 1'
#
loop_
_entity.id
_entity.type
_entity.pdbx_description
1 polymer ?
#
loop_
_entity_poly.entity_id
_entity_poly.type
_entity_poly.pdbx_seq_one_letter_code
_entity_poly.pdbx_strand_id
1 'polypeptide(L)'
;MEEAPDEGVIGERDFEEEARSQGWTPKEDFKGNPEQWIDAEAFVKRGESVMPLLKKQNQSLKGEIDFLKRQVKKLAQAEQKAYESALADLKSQAEEAVQYGDVEAYRKIDKKIDTLRKDIEDEAQSDDPGLAFAEFREANEWYDLGGLAGASDSERRARALADRIADKLAAQGLQKELTPSQFFQRVAEQVKEQIPMLGGEAKQAKPKPPSDVAGVTRPGAGRTARNGANLPPEAKAQALRFFERGIIKAKDKAEALDKFAKDYAWD
;
A
#
# COMPACT_ATOMS: atom_id res chain seq x y z
N MET A 1 -49.16 -59.00 9.29
CA MET A 1 -48.20 -58.27 10.14
C MET A 1 -46.84 -58.78 9.74
N GLU A 2 -46.21 -58.15 8.75
CA GLU A 2 -44.76 -58.18 8.57
C GLU A 2 -44.42 -57.05 7.59
N GLU A 3 -44.18 -55.89 8.19
CA GLU A 3 -43.73 -54.67 7.56
C GLU A 3 -42.21 -54.81 7.44
N ALA A 4 -41.70 -54.86 6.20
CA ALA A 4 -40.27 -54.89 5.94
C ALA A 4 -39.65 -53.54 6.36
N PRO A 5 -38.51 -53.53 7.07
CA PRO A 5 -37.96 -52.31 7.62
C PRO A 5 -37.35 -51.45 6.50
N ASP A 6 -37.80 -50.20 6.50
CA ASP A 6 -37.32 -49.02 5.80
C ASP A 6 -35.77 -48.99 5.71
N GLU A 7 -35.25 -49.11 4.49
CA GLU A 7 -33.82 -48.96 4.19
C GLU A 7 -33.40 -47.52 4.50
N GLY A 8 -32.40 -47.39 5.38
CA GLY A 8 -31.95 -46.12 5.92
C GLY A 8 -31.63 -45.08 4.85
N VAL A 9 -32.41 -44.00 4.85
CA VAL A 9 -32.11 -42.74 4.16
C VAL A 9 -30.86 -42.14 4.78
N ILE A 10 -29.70 -42.47 4.23
CA ILE A 10 -28.47 -41.72 4.45
C ILE A 10 -28.67 -40.40 3.71
N GLY A 11 -28.75 -39.28 4.43
CA GLY A 11 -28.90 -37.95 3.85
C GLY A 11 -27.82 -37.69 2.79
N GLU A 12 -28.22 -37.81 1.52
CA GLU A 12 -27.35 -37.80 0.36
C GLU A 12 -26.95 -36.34 0.08
N ARG A 13 -25.68 -36.02 0.31
CA ARG A 13 -25.12 -34.71 -0.05
C ARG A 13 -25.30 -34.52 -1.55
N ASP A 14 -25.96 -33.44 -1.96
CA ASP A 14 -26.13 -33.12 -3.38
C ASP A 14 -24.81 -32.62 -3.97
N PHE A 15 -24.01 -33.55 -4.47
CA PHE A 15 -22.72 -33.28 -5.09
C PHE A 15 -22.86 -32.56 -6.43
N GLU A 16 -23.99 -32.68 -7.13
CA GLU A 16 -24.18 -32.03 -8.43
C GLU A 16 -24.39 -30.53 -8.29
N GLU A 17 -25.26 -30.11 -7.37
CA GLU A 17 -25.47 -28.68 -7.07
C GLU A 17 -24.18 -28.03 -6.57
N GLU A 18 -23.47 -28.71 -5.67
CA GLU A 18 -22.20 -28.20 -5.14
C GLU A 18 -21.12 -28.12 -6.22
N ALA A 19 -20.98 -29.15 -7.07
CA ALA A 19 -20.04 -29.14 -8.17
C ALA A 19 -20.37 -28.03 -9.18
N ARG A 20 -21.65 -27.86 -9.56
CA ARG A 20 -22.09 -26.78 -10.46
C ARG A 20 -21.74 -25.41 -9.90
N SER A 21 -21.92 -25.20 -8.59
CA SER A 21 -21.56 -23.95 -7.93
C SER A 21 -20.05 -23.65 -7.98
N GLN A 22 -19.22 -24.70 -8.05
CA GLN A 22 -17.76 -24.63 -8.17
C GLN A 22 -17.27 -24.65 -9.62
N GLY A 23 -18.17 -24.59 -10.61
CA GLY A 23 -17.86 -24.48 -12.03
C GLY A 23 -17.76 -25.81 -12.79
N TRP A 24 -18.21 -26.91 -12.20
CA TRP A 24 -18.37 -28.19 -12.90
C TRP A 24 -19.55 -28.14 -13.88
N THR A 25 -19.41 -28.80 -15.02
CA THR A 25 -20.47 -28.92 -16.03
C THR A 25 -20.79 -30.39 -16.31
N PRO A 26 -22.07 -30.74 -16.55
CA PRO A 26 -22.45 -32.08 -17.00
C PRO A 26 -21.70 -32.49 -18.28
N LYS A 27 -21.61 -33.80 -18.52
CA LYS A 27 -20.86 -34.36 -19.65
C LYS A 27 -21.34 -33.85 -21.01
N GLU A 28 -22.62 -33.56 -21.12
CA GLU A 28 -23.27 -33.04 -22.33
C GLU A 28 -22.80 -31.62 -22.68
N ASP A 29 -22.47 -30.81 -21.67
CA ASP A 29 -22.03 -29.42 -21.80
C ASP A 29 -20.51 -29.25 -21.69
N PHE A 30 -19.78 -30.35 -21.46
CA PHE A 30 -18.34 -30.30 -21.26
C PHE A 30 -17.60 -30.07 -22.58
N LYS A 31 -16.99 -28.89 -22.72
CA LYS A 31 -16.29 -28.44 -23.95
C LYS A 31 -14.85 -28.95 -24.09
N GLY A 32 -14.37 -29.77 -23.16
CA GLY A 32 -13.00 -30.30 -23.12
C GLY A 32 -12.87 -31.71 -23.72
N ASN A 33 -11.73 -32.36 -23.50
CA ASN A 33 -11.54 -33.76 -23.89
C ASN A 33 -12.49 -34.66 -23.08
N PRO A 34 -13.45 -35.38 -23.71
CA PRO A 34 -14.44 -36.20 -23.01
C PRO A 34 -13.85 -37.28 -22.07
N GLU A 35 -12.61 -37.71 -22.32
CA GLU A 35 -11.89 -38.68 -21.47
C GLU A 35 -11.41 -38.09 -20.14
N GLN A 36 -11.32 -36.76 -20.03
CA GLN A 36 -10.89 -36.05 -18.83
C GLN A 36 -12.05 -35.54 -17.98
N TRP A 37 -13.28 -35.75 -18.44
CA TRP A 37 -14.48 -35.41 -17.67
C TRP A 37 -14.59 -36.33 -16.45
N ILE A 38 -14.91 -35.75 -15.30
CA ILE A 38 -15.07 -36.46 -14.03
C ILE A 38 -16.47 -36.22 -13.48
N ASP A 39 -16.99 -37.17 -12.72
CA ASP A 39 -18.27 -37.08 -12.03
C ASP A 39 -18.28 -35.98 -10.95
N ALA A 40 -19.47 -35.52 -10.57
CA ALA A 40 -19.66 -34.43 -9.62
C ALA A 40 -19.06 -34.74 -8.24
N GLU A 41 -19.22 -35.98 -7.76
CA GLU A 41 -18.67 -36.42 -6.47
C GLU A 41 -17.13 -36.41 -6.49
N ALA A 42 -16.50 -36.98 -7.52
CA ALA A 42 -15.05 -36.93 -7.66
C ALA A 42 -14.51 -35.50 -7.84
N PHE A 43 -15.26 -34.61 -8.52
CA PHE A 43 -14.91 -33.20 -8.66
C PHE A 43 -14.90 -32.49 -7.31
N VAL A 44 -15.96 -32.64 -6.51
CA VAL A 44 -16.07 -32.03 -5.18
C VAL A 44 -14.99 -32.55 -4.23
N LYS A 45 -14.77 -33.88 -4.17
CA LYS A 45 -13.72 -34.47 -3.32
C LYS A 45 -12.30 -34.04 -3.73
N ARG A 46 -12.06 -33.87 -5.04
CA ARG A 46 -10.79 -33.31 -5.54
C ARG A 46 -10.66 -31.84 -5.17
N GLY A 47 -11.74 -31.06 -5.28
CA GLY A 47 -11.81 -29.69 -4.79
C GLY A 47 -11.46 -29.59 -3.31
N GLU A 48 -12.10 -30.37 -2.46
CA GLU A 48 -11.87 -30.37 -1.00
C GLU A 48 -10.43 -30.73 -0.61
N SER A 49 -9.77 -31.62 -1.35
CA SER A 49 -8.38 -32.00 -1.09
C SER A 49 -7.37 -30.98 -1.63
N VAL A 50 -7.64 -30.37 -2.79
CA VAL A 50 -6.72 -29.42 -3.44
C VAL A 50 -6.89 -28.00 -2.90
N MET A 51 -8.10 -27.59 -2.50
CA MET A 51 -8.38 -26.23 -2.03
C MET A 51 -7.55 -25.79 -0.82
N PRO A 52 -7.32 -26.62 0.22
CA PRO A 52 -6.44 -26.25 1.32
C PRO A 52 -5.00 -25.98 0.86
N LEU A 53 -4.47 -26.80 -0.04
CA LEU A 53 -3.13 -26.62 -0.60
C LEU A 53 -3.06 -25.32 -1.42
N LEU A 54 -4.06 -25.08 -2.27
CA LEU A 54 -4.14 -23.89 -3.10
C LEU A 54 -4.27 -22.61 -2.26
N LYS A 55 -5.07 -22.65 -1.18
CA LYS A 55 -5.17 -21.55 -0.20
C LYS A 55 -3.82 -21.28 0.47
N LYS A 56 -3.11 -22.32 0.90
CA LYS A 56 -1.78 -22.18 1.51
C LYS A 56 -0.75 -21.59 0.53
N GLN A 57 -0.75 -22.06 -0.72
CA GLN A 57 0.11 -21.51 -1.77
C GLN A 57 -0.22 -20.04 -2.06
N ASN A 58 -1.51 -19.70 -2.17
CA ASN A 58 -1.94 -18.33 -2.41
C ASN A 58 -1.56 -17.40 -1.24
N GLN A 59 -1.65 -17.88 0.01
CA GLN A 59 -1.16 -17.16 1.18
C GLN A 59 0.35 -16.96 1.16
N SER A 60 1.13 -17.97 0.78
CA SER A 60 2.60 -17.85 0.62
C SER A 60 2.94 -16.79 -0.44
N LEU A 61 2.32 -16.88 -1.62
CA LEU A 61 2.52 -15.95 -2.72
C LEU A 61 2.17 -14.51 -2.32
N LYS A 62 1.04 -14.32 -1.60
CA LYS A 62 0.69 -12.99 -1.06
C LYS A 62 1.75 -12.48 -0.08
N GLY A 63 2.25 -13.35 0.81
CA GLY A 63 3.31 -13.01 1.74
C GLY A 63 4.62 -12.61 1.05
N GLU A 64 5.00 -13.33 -0.01
CA GLU A 64 6.16 -13.03 -0.85
C GLU A 64 5.98 -11.72 -1.61
N ILE A 65 4.81 -11.47 -2.21
CA ILE A 65 4.48 -10.21 -2.86
C ILE A 65 4.59 -9.04 -1.88
N ASP A 66 4.03 -9.18 -0.68
CA ASP A 66 4.10 -8.13 0.34
C ASP A 66 5.53 -7.90 0.84
N PHE A 67 6.34 -8.96 0.93
CA PHE A 67 7.76 -8.86 1.26
C PHE A 67 8.53 -8.12 0.16
N LEU A 68 8.35 -8.51 -1.10
CA LEU A 68 8.95 -7.85 -2.25
C LEU A 68 8.54 -6.38 -2.33
N LYS A 69 7.26 -6.05 -2.16
CA LYS A 69 6.77 -4.66 -2.09
C LYS A 69 7.48 -3.86 -1.01
N ARG A 70 7.68 -4.43 0.18
CA ARG A 70 8.43 -3.78 1.27
C ARG A 70 9.91 -3.59 0.93
N GLN A 71 10.53 -4.56 0.25
CA GLN A 71 11.93 -4.44 -0.17
C GLN A 71 12.09 -3.36 -1.25
N VAL A 72 11.25 -3.37 -2.29
CA VAL A 72 11.24 -2.34 -3.33
C VAL A 72 11.04 -0.96 -2.71
N LYS A 73 10.08 -0.80 -1.79
CA LYS A 73 9.89 0.47 -1.08
C LYS A 73 11.13 0.91 -0.29
N LYS A 74 11.83 -0.02 0.36
CA LYS A 74 13.06 0.30 1.10
C LYS A 74 14.21 0.68 0.17
N LEU A 75 14.34 0.01 -0.97
CA LEU A 75 15.34 0.34 -1.98
C LEU A 75 15.08 1.72 -2.56
N ALA A 76 13.84 2.00 -3.00
CA ALA A 76 13.44 3.31 -3.48
C ALA A 76 13.69 4.42 -2.44
N GLN A 77 13.39 4.17 -1.16
CA GLN A 77 13.70 5.12 -0.08
C GLN A 77 15.20 5.30 0.17
N ALA A 78 16.01 4.26 -0.01
CA ALA A 78 17.46 4.34 0.14
C ALA A 78 18.09 5.10 -1.03
N GLU A 79 17.64 4.84 -2.25
CA GLU A 79 18.01 5.56 -3.47
C GLU A 79 17.65 7.04 -3.35
N GLN A 80 16.41 7.35 -2.96
CA GLN A 80 15.97 8.73 -2.75
C GLN A 80 16.85 9.46 -1.71
N LYS A 81 17.19 8.81 -0.59
CA LYS A 81 18.10 9.39 0.41
C LYS A 81 19.51 9.58 -0.13
N ALA A 82 20.02 8.62 -0.90
CA ALA A 82 21.33 8.72 -1.53
C ALA A 82 21.37 9.92 -2.49
N TYR A 83 20.33 10.10 -3.30
CA TYR A 83 20.18 11.25 -4.18
C TYR A 83 20.09 12.58 -3.42
N GLU A 84 19.26 12.64 -2.37
CA GLU A 84 19.16 13.83 -1.51
C GLU A 84 20.51 14.19 -0.88
N SER A 85 21.26 13.20 -0.37
CA SER A 85 22.61 13.42 0.17
C SER A 85 23.60 13.89 -0.90
N ALA A 86 23.62 13.27 -2.08
CA ALA A 86 24.51 13.67 -3.17
C ALA A 86 24.23 15.11 -3.64
N LEU A 87 22.94 15.49 -3.73
CA LEU A 87 22.55 16.86 -4.05
C LEU A 87 22.94 17.85 -2.94
N ALA A 88 22.83 17.46 -1.67
CA ALA A 88 23.25 18.31 -0.56
C ALA A 88 24.77 18.53 -0.56
N ASP A 89 25.55 17.48 -0.80
CA ASP A 89 27.01 17.54 -0.88
C ASP A 89 27.47 18.41 -2.05
N LEU A 90 26.86 18.25 -3.23
CA LEU A 90 27.16 19.10 -4.39
C LEU A 90 26.80 20.57 -4.13
N LYS A 91 25.67 20.85 -3.46
CA LYS A 91 25.32 22.22 -3.09
C LYS A 91 26.32 22.83 -2.10
N SER A 92 26.76 22.06 -1.10
CA SER A 92 27.80 22.52 -0.17
C SER A 92 29.10 22.86 -0.89
N GLN A 93 29.54 22.01 -1.83
CA GLN A 93 30.72 22.29 -2.65
C GLN A 93 30.54 23.54 -3.54
N ALA A 94 29.32 23.78 -4.04
CA ALA A 94 29.01 24.97 -4.81
C ALA A 94 29.12 26.23 -3.94
N GLU A 95 28.62 26.20 -2.71
CA GLU A 95 28.73 27.30 -1.74
C GLU A 95 30.19 27.58 -1.38
N GLU A 96 31.00 26.55 -1.14
CA GLU A 96 32.45 26.69 -0.91
C GLU A 96 33.15 27.35 -2.11
N ALA A 97 32.87 26.89 -3.33
CA ALA A 97 33.44 27.48 -4.54
C ALA A 97 33.09 28.97 -4.68
N VAL A 98 31.86 29.37 -4.31
CA VAL A 98 31.45 30.79 -4.27
C VAL A 98 32.21 31.56 -3.19
N GLN A 99 32.38 31.00 -1.99
CA GLN A 99 33.12 31.64 -0.90
C GLN A 99 34.60 31.90 -1.27
N TYR A 100 35.24 30.95 -1.97
CA TYR A 100 36.61 31.10 -2.44
C TYR A 100 36.73 31.90 -3.75
N GLY A 101 35.61 32.32 -4.35
CA GLY A 101 35.58 33.08 -5.60
C GLY A 101 35.95 32.25 -6.84
N ASP A 102 35.90 30.91 -6.76
CA ASP A 102 36.18 30.02 -7.88
C ASP A 102 34.93 29.81 -8.75
N VAL A 103 34.77 30.72 -9.70
CA VAL A 103 33.65 30.72 -10.65
C VAL A 103 33.68 29.50 -11.58
N GLU A 104 34.85 28.93 -11.87
CA GLU A 104 34.95 27.78 -12.77
C GLU A 104 34.53 26.49 -12.04
N ALA A 105 34.96 26.31 -10.79
CA ALA A 105 34.51 25.22 -9.95
C ALA A 105 32.99 25.27 -9.73
N TYR A 106 32.44 26.45 -9.41
CA TYR A 106 30.99 26.62 -9.25
C TYR A 106 30.22 26.17 -10.51
N ARG A 107 30.61 26.65 -11.70
CA ARG A 107 29.95 26.26 -12.96
C ARG A 107 30.03 24.76 -13.25
N LYS A 108 31.12 24.09 -12.86
CA LYS A 108 31.24 22.63 -13.03
C LYS A 108 30.30 21.89 -12.08
N ILE A 109 30.18 22.35 -10.84
CA ILE A 109 29.31 21.75 -9.82
C ILE A 109 27.84 21.99 -10.17
N ASP A 110 27.49 23.19 -10.61
CA ASP A 110 26.13 23.56 -11.05
C ASP A 110 25.65 22.65 -12.18
N LYS A 111 26.49 22.43 -13.20
CA LYS A 111 26.20 21.45 -14.26
C LYS A 111 25.99 20.03 -13.73
N LYS A 112 26.76 19.60 -12.72
CA LYS A 112 26.58 18.27 -12.11
C LYS A 112 25.26 18.15 -11.35
N ILE A 113 24.83 19.22 -10.69
CA ILE A 113 23.53 19.28 -10.01
C ILE A 113 22.42 19.16 -11.05
N ASP A 114 22.51 19.90 -12.15
CA ASP A 114 21.52 19.86 -13.23
C ASP A 114 21.44 18.49 -13.90
N THR A 115 22.59 17.87 -14.20
CA THR A 115 22.60 16.51 -14.76
C THR A 115 22.01 15.50 -13.79
N LEU A 116 22.38 15.55 -12.50
CA LEU A 116 21.86 14.62 -11.51
C LEU A 116 20.35 14.77 -11.30
N ARG A 117 19.83 16.00 -11.34
CA ARG A 117 18.38 16.24 -11.30
C ARG A 117 17.67 15.67 -12.51
N LYS A 118 18.26 15.86 -13.70
CA LYS A 118 17.69 15.34 -14.94
C LYS A 118 17.70 13.82 -14.96
N ASP A 119 18.78 13.18 -14.53
CA ASP A 119 18.87 11.73 -14.45
C ASP A 119 17.79 11.15 -13.52
N ILE A 120 17.52 11.81 -12.38
CA ILE A 120 16.42 11.41 -11.46
C ILE A 120 15.05 11.58 -12.12
N GLU A 121 14.84 12.68 -12.86
CA GLU A 121 13.58 12.94 -13.53
C GLU A 121 13.33 11.96 -14.68
N ASP A 122 14.37 11.59 -15.42
CA ASP A 122 14.34 10.57 -16.47
C ASP A 122 14.15 9.16 -15.87
N GLU A 123 14.81 8.82 -14.75
CA GLU A 123 14.69 7.50 -14.09
C GLU A 123 13.35 7.30 -13.37
N ALA A 124 12.73 8.37 -12.86
CA ALA A 124 11.37 8.35 -12.31
C ALA A 124 10.28 8.19 -13.39
N GLN A 125 10.63 8.37 -14.66
CA GLN A 125 9.71 8.29 -15.79
C GLN A 125 9.92 6.96 -16.49
N SER A 126 9.13 5.96 -16.12
CA SER A 126 9.19 4.64 -16.74
C SER A 126 8.92 4.71 -18.26
N ASP A 127 9.84 4.15 -19.05
CA ASP A 127 9.75 4.01 -20.50
C ASP A 127 8.81 2.87 -20.95
N ASP A 128 8.37 2.01 -20.02
CA ASP A 128 7.41 0.95 -20.33
C ASP A 128 5.98 1.49 -20.37
N PRO A 129 5.28 1.46 -21.53
CA PRO A 129 3.93 1.99 -21.64
C PRO A 129 2.90 1.27 -20.76
N GLY A 130 3.12 -0.02 -20.49
CA GLY A 130 2.23 -0.83 -19.65
C GLY A 130 2.31 -0.43 -18.18
N LEU A 131 3.53 -0.26 -17.66
CA LEU A 131 3.80 0.20 -16.31
C LEU A 131 3.34 1.64 -16.10
N ALA A 132 3.67 2.55 -17.03
CA ALA A 132 3.23 3.95 -16.96
C ALA A 132 1.70 4.08 -16.93
N PHE A 133 0.98 3.25 -17.71
CA PHE A 133 -0.48 3.20 -17.66
C PHE A 133 -1.01 2.60 -16.35
N ALA A 134 -0.34 1.58 -15.79
CA ALA A 134 -0.71 1.02 -14.50
C ALA A 134 -0.54 2.04 -13.36
N GLU A 135 0.57 2.76 -13.34
CA GLU A 135 0.85 3.85 -12.39
C GLU A 135 -0.16 4.99 -12.53
N PHE A 136 -0.50 5.38 -13.77
CA PHE A 136 -1.55 6.36 -14.03
C PHE A 136 -2.88 5.93 -13.42
N ARG A 137 -3.31 4.68 -13.61
CA ARG A 137 -4.58 4.18 -13.04
C ARG A 137 -4.55 4.09 -11.52
N GLU A 138 -3.43 3.68 -10.93
CA GLU A 138 -3.27 3.64 -9.47
C GLU A 138 -3.35 5.05 -8.86
N ALA A 139 -2.73 6.05 -9.49
CA ALA A 139 -2.82 7.44 -9.06
C ALA A 139 -4.18 8.10 -9.35
N ASN A 140 -4.96 7.55 -10.29
CA ASN A 140 -6.19 8.13 -10.80
C ASN A 140 -7.34 7.10 -10.76
N GLU A 141 -7.77 6.71 -9.56
CA GLU A 141 -8.87 5.74 -9.37
C GLU A 141 -10.16 6.14 -10.13
N TRP A 142 -10.40 7.44 -10.29
CA TRP A 142 -11.54 7.98 -11.05
C TRP A 142 -11.59 7.47 -12.50
N TYR A 143 -10.45 7.11 -13.09
CA TYR A 143 -10.38 6.59 -14.45
C TYR A 143 -11.04 5.21 -14.55
N ASP A 144 -10.71 4.31 -13.61
CA ASP A 144 -11.32 2.99 -13.55
C ASP A 144 -12.77 3.05 -13.04
N LEU A 145 -13.04 3.90 -12.05
CA LEU A 145 -14.40 4.11 -11.53
C LEU A 145 -15.35 4.62 -12.62
N GLY A 146 -14.90 5.52 -13.50
CA GLY A 146 -15.71 6.09 -14.59
C GLY A 146 -16.27 5.06 -15.59
N GLY A 147 -15.69 3.85 -15.65
CA GLY A 147 -16.17 2.74 -16.48
C GLY A 147 -17.26 1.89 -15.84
N LEU A 148 -17.53 2.06 -14.54
CA LEU A 148 -18.46 1.21 -13.79
C LEU A 148 -19.92 1.68 -13.94
N ALA A 149 -20.85 0.74 -13.76
CA ALA A 149 -22.29 1.02 -13.81
C ALA A 149 -22.75 2.01 -12.73
N GLY A 150 -22.05 2.09 -11.59
CA GLY A 150 -22.35 3.00 -10.48
C GLY A 150 -21.56 4.32 -10.46
N ALA A 151 -20.80 4.63 -11.51
CA ALA A 151 -19.96 5.83 -11.57
C ALA A 151 -20.78 7.12 -11.53
N SER A 152 -20.28 8.13 -10.82
CA SER A 152 -20.81 9.49 -10.82
C SER A 152 -20.64 10.16 -12.19
N ASP A 153 -21.48 11.16 -12.49
CA ASP A 153 -21.37 11.91 -13.75
C ASP A 153 -20.00 12.57 -13.94
N SER A 154 -19.38 13.01 -12.84
CA SER A 154 -18.01 13.55 -12.84
C SER A 154 -16.98 12.51 -13.23
N GLU A 155 -17.04 11.28 -12.71
CA GLU A 155 -16.09 10.20 -13.02
C GLU A 155 -16.26 9.67 -14.45
N ARG A 156 -17.50 9.58 -14.95
CA ARG A 156 -17.76 9.21 -16.35
C ARG A 156 -17.21 10.26 -17.31
N ARG A 157 -17.45 11.55 -17.02
CA ARG A 157 -16.91 12.66 -17.80
C ARG A 157 -15.39 12.69 -17.72
N ALA A 158 -14.82 12.46 -16.55
CA ALA A 158 -13.38 12.36 -16.34
C ALA A 158 -12.72 11.35 -17.27
N ARG A 159 -13.23 10.12 -17.29
CA ARG A 159 -12.72 9.03 -18.13
C ARG A 159 -12.84 9.38 -19.61
N ALA A 160 -14.03 9.79 -20.06
CA ALA A 160 -14.25 10.15 -21.46
C ALA A 160 -13.37 11.33 -21.91
N LEU A 161 -13.10 12.28 -21.01
CA LEU A 161 -12.23 13.42 -21.26
C LEU A 161 -10.76 12.99 -21.29
N ALA A 162 -10.34 12.09 -20.41
CA ALA A 162 -9.00 11.50 -20.43
C ALA A 162 -8.72 10.76 -21.75
N ASP A 163 -9.66 9.93 -22.21
CA ASP A 163 -9.57 9.21 -23.50
C ASP A 163 -9.44 10.20 -24.66
N ARG A 164 -10.30 11.23 -24.68
CA ARG A 164 -10.27 12.28 -25.71
C ARG A 164 -8.97 13.09 -25.70
N ILE A 165 -8.44 13.38 -24.53
CA ILE A 165 -7.17 14.11 -24.39
C ILE A 165 -6.02 13.23 -24.85
N ALA A 166 -6.00 11.96 -24.48
CA ALA A 166 -5.01 11.00 -24.95
C ALA A 166 -5.02 10.92 -26.49
N ASP A 167 -6.19 10.80 -27.12
CA ASP A 167 -6.33 10.81 -28.59
C ASP A 167 -5.81 12.11 -29.21
N LYS A 168 -6.11 13.26 -28.60
CA LYS A 168 -5.64 14.57 -29.07
C LYS A 168 -4.12 14.69 -28.98
N LEU A 169 -3.53 14.28 -27.86
CA LEU A 169 -2.07 14.31 -27.65
C LEU A 169 -1.35 13.33 -28.59
N ALA A 170 -1.94 12.16 -28.83
CA ALA A 170 -1.44 11.19 -29.80
C ALA A 170 -1.48 11.75 -31.23
N ALA A 171 -2.57 12.42 -31.61
CA ALA A 171 -2.71 13.06 -32.92
C ALA A 171 -1.70 14.21 -33.13
N GLN A 172 -1.28 14.88 -32.06
CA GLN A 172 -0.22 15.90 -32.10
C GLN A 172 1.19 15.30 -32.18
N GLY A 173 1.32 13.97 -32.11
CA GLY A 173 2.62 13.29 -32.14
C GLY A 173 3.38 13.33 -30.82
N LEU A 174 2.79 13.85 -29.73
CA LEU A 174 3.46 13.95 -28.43
C LEU A 174 3.80 12.57 -27.84
N GLN A 175 3.11 11.51 -28.25
CA GLN A 175 3.45 10.14 -27.87
C GLN A 175 4.86 9.71 -28.34
N LYS A 176 5.45 10.39 -29.34
CA LYS A 176 6.81 10.13 -29.82
C LYS A 176 7.87 11.06 -29.19
N GLU A 177 7.43 12.18 -28.62
CA GLU A 177 8.32 13.20 -28.03
C GLU A 177 8.42 13.05 -26.51
N LEU A 178 7.39 12.51 -25.87
CA LEU A 178 7.31 12.31 -24.43
C LEU A 178 7.51 10.84 -24.09
N THR A 179 8.06 10.59 -22.90
CA THR A 179 8.03 9.25 -22.29
C THR A 179 6.57 8.87 -21.99
N PRO A 180 6.22 7.56 -21.95
CA PRO A 180 4.87 7.13 -21.63
C PRO A 180 4.35 7.66 -20.30
N SER A 181 5.21 7.75 -19.27
CA SER A 181 4.85 8.35 -17.98
C SER A 181 4.49 9.83 -18.10
N GLN A 182 5.31 10.64 -18.77
CA GLN A 182 5.02 12.06 -19.04
C GLN A 182 3.72 12.25 -19.83
N PHE A 183 3.46 11.37 -20.80
CA PHE A 183 2.23 11.40 -21.59
C PHE A 183 0.99 11.26 -20.70
N PHE A 184 0.95 10.22 -19.84
CA PHE A 184 -0.19 10.00 -18.95
C PHE A 184 -0.28 11.06 -17.83
N GLN A 185 0.83 11.60 -17.35
CA GLN A 185 0.83 12.74 -16.43
C GLN A 185 0.15 13.97 -17.05
N ARG A 186 0.48 14.32 -18.30
CA ARG A 186 -0.19 15.43 -19.01
C ARG A 186 -1.68 15.18 -19.21
N VAL A 187 -2.08 13.94 -19.49
CA VAL A 187 -3.51 13.58 -19.57
C VAL A 187 -4.19 13.84 -18.23
N ALA A 188 -3.61 13.37 -17.12
CA ALA A 188 -4.17 13.55 -15.77
C ALA A 188 -4.29 15.03 -15.37
N GLU A 189 -3.26 15.83 -15.64
CA GLU A 189 -3.24 17.26 -15.35
C GLU A 189 -4.33 18.02 -16.11
N GLN A 190 -4.49 17.78 -17.41
CA GLN A 190 -5.50 18.46 -18.22
C GLN A 190 -6.93 18.04 -17.83
N VAL A 191 -7.12 16.78 -17.40
CA VAL A 191 -8.41 16.32 -16.87
C VAL A 191 -8.76 17.05 -15.57
N LYS A 192 -7.78 17.21 -14.68
CA LYS A 192 -7.93 17.91 -13.41
C LYS A 192 -8.20 19.41 -13.59
N GLU A 193 -7.57 20.04 -14.59
CA GLU A 193 -7.83 21.43 -14.94
C GLU A 193 -9.26 21.64 -15.45
N GLN A 194 -9.75 20.74 -16.29
CA GLN A 194 -11.09 20.85 -16.88
C GLN A 194 -12.20 20.41 -15.93
N ILE A 195 -11.90 19.58 -14.93
CA ILE A 195 -12.85 19.16 -13.91
C ILE A 195 -12.17 19.28 -12.53
N PRO A 196 -12.16 20.49 -11.94
CA PRO A 196 -11.55 20.72 -10.64
C PRO A 196 -12.22 19.94 -9.48
N MET A 197 -13.50 19.58 -9.64
CA MET A 197 -14.29 18.80 -8.67
C MET A 197 -14.20 17.27 -8.84
N LEU A 198 -13.33 16.79 -9.72
CA LEU A 198 -13.18 15.36 -10.03
C LEU A 198 -12.59 14.56 -8.86
N GLY A 199 -11.95 15.27 -7.92
CA GLY A 199 -11.75 14.81 -6.55
C GLY A 199 -12.87 15.37 -5.67
N GLY A 200 -14.10 14.90 -5.85
CA GLY A 200 -15.16 15.16 -4.89
C GLY A 200 -14.64 14.69 -3.54
N GLU A 201 -14.44 15.63 -2.60
CA GLU A 201 -13.80 15.45 -1.30
C GLU A 201 -12.85 14.27 -1.31
N ALA A 202 -11.54 14.48 -1.53
CA ALA A 202 -10.54 13.47 -1.20
C ALA A 202 -11.04 12.79 0.06
N LYS A 203 -11.58 11.57 -0.07
CA LYS A 203 -12.10 10.82 1.06
C LYS A 203 -10.81 10.66 1.81
N GLN A 204 -10.55 11.55 2.78
CA GLN A 204 -9.37 11.50 3.63
C GLN A 204 -9.29 10.05 3.96
N ALA A 205 -8.28 9.36 3.41
CA ALA A 205 -8.32 7.92 3.22
C ALA A 205 -8.97 7.35 4.45
N LYS A 206 -10.26 6.93 4.37
CA LYS A 206 -10.98 6.56 5.59
C LYS A 206 -10.05 5.54 6.21
N PRO A 207 -9.47 5.80 7.40
CA PRO A 207 -8.40 4.96 7.90
C PRO A 207 -8.95 3.55 7.81
N LYS A 208 -8.26 2.69 7.02
CA LYS A 208 -8.74 1.33 6.73
C LYS A 208 -9.23 0.78 8.07
N PRO A 209 -10.49 0.31 8.21
CA PRO A 209 -10.85 -0.41 9.41
C PRO A 209 -9.78 -1.49 9.56
N PRO A 210 -9.10 -1.58 10.71
CA PRO A 210 -8.10 -2.60 10.92
C PRO A 210 -8.77 -3.94 10.60
N SER A 211 -8.14 -4.71 9.71
CA SER A 211 -8.64 -6.01 9.30
C SER A 211 -8.86 -6.87 10.54
N ASP A 212 -10.08 -7.37 10.73
CA ASP A 212 -10.43 -8.39 11.73
C ASP A 212 -9.84 -9.74 11.32
N VAL A 213 -8.51 -9.83 11.37
CA VAL A 213 -7.83 -11.11 11.55
C VAL A 213 -7.36 -11.11 12.98
N ALA A 214 -8.15 -11.78 13.82
CA ALA A 214 -7.90 -12.01 15.22
C ALA A 214 -6.53 -12.67 15.42
N GLY A 215 -5.50 -11.84 15.59
CA GLY A 215 -4.30 -12.17 16.34
C GLY A 215 -4.51 -11.64 17.75
N VAL A 216 -4.66 -12.52 18.73
CA VAL A 216 -4.60 -12.17 20.14
C VAL A 216 -3.20 -11.64 20.43
N THR A 217 -3.05 -10.32 20.39
CA THR A 217 -1.91 -9.62 20.98
C THR A 217 -2.43 -8.45 21.77
N ARG A 218 -2.20 -8.50 23.08
CA ARG A 218 -2.51 -7.44 24.06
C ARG A 218 -2.11 -6.06 23.52
N PRO A 219 -2.90 -4.99 23.77
CA PRO A 219 -2.54 -3.65 23.34
C PRO A 219 -1.22 -3.23 23.98
N GLY A 220 -0.18 -3.07 23.16
CA GLY A 220 1.03 -2.36 23.55
C GLY A 220 0.69 -0.89 23.72
N ALA A 221 0.79 -0.39 24.94
CA ALA A 221 0.69 1.02 25.25
C ALA A 221 1.66 1.80 24.37
N GLY A 222 1.15 2.82 23.67
CA GLY A 222 2.00 3.82 23.04
C GLY A 222 3.01 4.34 24.06
N ARG A 223 4.25 4.57 23.63
CA ARG A 223 5.31 5.13 24.49
C ARG A 223 4.86 6.51 25.01
N THR A 224 4.17 6.52 26.13
CA THR A 224 3.89 7.69 26.94
C THR A 224 5.24 8.25 27.37
N ALA A 225 5.42 9.57 27.24
CA ALA A 225 6.68 10.21 27.59
C ALA A 225 7.07 9.86 29.04
N ARG A 226 8.28 9.34 29.26
CA ARG A 226 8.79 8.90 30.56
C ARG A 226 9.12 10.11 31.46
N ASN A 227 8.08 10.74 31.97
CA ASN A 227 8.15 11.90 32.86
C ASN A 227 7.25 11.69 34.09
N GLY A 228 7.43 12.52 35.10
CA GLY A 228 6.74 12.44 36.38
C GLY A 228 5.23 12.56 36.26
N ALA A 229 4.74 13.22 35.22
CA ALA A 229 3.31 13.34 34.92
C ALA A 229 2.68 12.00 34.50
N ASN A 230 3.43 11.12 33.83
CA ASN A 230 2.94 9.84 33.31
C ASN A 230 3.22 8.64 34.23
N LEU A 231 3.81 8.86 35.41
CA LEU A 231 3.99 7.81 36.41
C LEU A 231 2.64 7.21 36.87
N PRO A 232 2.55 5.89 37.06
CA PRO A 232 1.41 5.26 37.71
C PRO A 232 1.11 5.89 39.08
N PRO A 233 -0.16 5.90 39.53
CA PRO A 233 -0.54 6.56 40.77
C PRO A 233 0.20 6.01 42.01
N GLU A 234 0.50 4.71 42.01
CA GLU A 234 1.30 4.07 43.07
C GLU A 234 2.76 4.56 43.06
N ALA A 235 3.36 4.67 41.87
CA ALA A 235 4.72 5.14 41.69
C ALA A 235 4.88 6.63 42.07
N LYS A 236 3.87 7.45 41.78
CA LYS A 236 3.80 8.85 42.25
C LYS A 236 3.77 8.94 43.78
N ALA A 237 2.98 8.09 44.44
CA ALA A 237 2.92 8.05 45.90
C ALA A 237 4.26 7.62 46.51
N GLN A 238 4.95 6.66 45.90
CA GLN A 238 6.29 6.22 46.34
C GLN A 238 7.35 7.32 46.19
N ALA A 239 7.37 8.00 45.05
CA ALA A 239 8.27 9.13 44.80
C ALA A 239 8.06 10.28 45.81
N LEU A 240 6.81 10.60 46.14
CA LEU A 240 6.48 11.60 47.16
C LEU A 240 6.93 11.18 48.57
N ARG A 241 6.77 9.90 48.93
CA ARG A 241 7.28 9.36 50.21
C ARG A 241 8.81 9.41 50.28
N PHE A 242 9.50 9.16 49.16
CA PHE A 242 10.96 9.25 49.08
C PHE A 242 11.45 10.70 49.12
N PHE A 243 10.69 11.64 48.57
CA PHE A 243 10.95 13.06 48.73
C PHE A 243 10.76 13.53 50.19
N GLU A 244 9.66 13.13 50.84
CA GLU A 244 9.39 13.46 52.25
C GLU A 244 10.43 12.88 53.21
N ARG A 245 11.01 11.72 52.87
CA ARG A 245 12.09 11.09 53.62
C ARG A 245 13.49 11.60 53.23
N GLY A 246 13.59 12.55 52.31
CA GLY A 246 14.86 13.14 51.85
C GLY A 246 15.76 12.20 51.04
N ILE A 247 15.23 11.08 50.55
CA ILE A 247 15.95 10.07 49.76
C ILE A 247 16.17 10.60 48.34
N ILE A 248 15.18 11.29 47.76
CA ILE A 248 15.31 11.98 46.48
C ILE A 248 15.66 13.45 46.73
N LYS A 249 16.86 13.87 46.33
CA LYS A 249 17.28 15.26 46.38
C LYS A 249 16.62 16.07 45.26
N ALA A 250 15.55 16.77 45.58
CA ALA A 250 14.81 17.65 44.68
C ALA A 250 14.42 18.96 45.41
N LYS A 251 14.17 20.03 44.67
CA LYS A 251 13.74 21.32 45.25
C LYS A 251 12.25 21.33 45.53
N ASP A 252 11.47 20.63 44.73
CA ASP A 252 10.02 20.51 44.88
C ASP A 252 9.51 19.11 44.54
N LYS A 253 8.21 18.90 44.80
CA LYS A 253 7.53 17.62 44.56
C LYS A 253 7.48 17.24 43.07
N ALA A 254 7.48 18.21 42.16
CA ALA A 254 7.40 17.94 40.73
C ALA A 254 8.74 17.44 40.18
N GLU A 255 9.84 18.06 40.60
CA GLU A 255 11.21 17.65 40.27
C GLU A 255 11.53 16.26 40.87
N ALA A 256 10.97 15.93 42.04
CA ALA A 256 11.09 14.60 42.63
C ALA A 256 10.41 13.52 41.79
N LEU A 257 9.21 13.80 41.26
CA LEU A 257 8.47 12.90 40.37
C LEU A 257 9.21 12.69 39.03
N ASP A 258 9.75 13.75 38.44
CA ASP A 258 10.52 13.66 37.20
C ASP A 258 11.84 12.91 37.37
N LYS A 259 12.53 13.08 38.51
CA LYS A 259 13.74 12.31 38.82
C LYS A 259 13.41 10.84 39.03
N PHE A 260 12.37 10.54 39.80
CA PHE A 260 11.93 9.16 40.00
C PHE A 260 11.48 8.50 38.70
N ALA A 261 10.82 9.23 37.81
CA ALA A 261 10.41 8.76 36.48
C ALA A 261 11.57 8.31 35.58
N LYS A 262 12.78 8.86 35.75
CA LYS A 262 13.96 8.44 34.97
C LYS A 262 14.45 7.05 35.35
N ASP A 263 14.37 6.72 36.63
CA ASP A 263 14.85 5.45 37.20
C ASP A 263 13.72 4.43 37.41
N TYR A 264 12.48 4.80 37.11
CA TYR A 264 11.32 3.93 37.21
C TYR A 264 11.33 2.87 36.09
N ALA A 265 11.06 1.61 36.44
CA ALA A 265 10.91 0.53 35.47
C ALA A 265 9.56 0.68 34.74
N TRP A 266 9.60 1.27 33.55
CA TRP A 266 8.46 1.37 32.65
C TRP A 266 8.29 0.06 31.91
N ASP A 267 7.56 -0.88 32.51
CA ASP A 267 7.07 -2.11 31.85
C ASP A 267 5.87 -1.84 30.94
#